data_AF-B9BXZ2-F1
#
_entry.id   AF-B9BXZ2-F1
#
_cell.length_a   1.000
_cell.length_b   1.000
_cell.length_c   1.000
_cell.angle_alpha   90.00
_cell.angle_beta   90.00
_cell.angle_gamma   90.00
#
_symmetry.space_group_name_H-M   'P 1'
#
loop_
_entity.id
_entity.type
_entity.pdbx_description
1 polymer ?
#
loop_
_entity_poly.entity_id
_entity_poly.type
_entity_poly.pdbx_seq_one_letter_code
_entity_poly.pdbx_strand_id
1 'polypeptide(L)'
;MEQANENLLGTYLRDRRMKLDPVALGFPAGRRRTPGLRREEVAQRANISPTWYTWLEQGRGGAPSADVLDRISQALMLTDVEREHLFLLGLGRPPVARYRETDGVTPRLQRVLDALDPSPALIRTATWNVLAWNRAATVMLGDYGSLPPHQRNVLRTIFLDPRARAVQYDWESVARHVIGAFRVDAARAGAATEVEPLVDELSRLSPEFRAMWRDNDVREIHGERVKRIRHPVLGPLAFEYSTFSVDGRTDLSMCVYNPATRADVEKIASQIESVVHRSPPVDGGAVANVDGNGR
;
A
#
# COMPACT_ATOMS: atom_id res chain seq x y z
N MET A 1 22.03 37.36 15.30
CA MET A 1 21.01 36.56 16.01
C MET A 1 21.07 35.16 15.44
N GLU A 2 21.93 34.34 16.02
CA GLU A 2 22.18 32.95 15.63
C GLU A 2 21.10 32.11 16.33
N GLN A 3 20.15 31.55 15.58
CA GLN A 3 19.11 30.69 16.15
C GLN A 3 19.80 29.52 16.86
N ALA A 4 19.64 29.45 18.18
CA ALA A 4 20.03 28.29 18.96
C ALA A 4 19.36 27.06 18.33
N ASN A 5 20.17 26.22 17.69
CA ASN A 5 19.75 25.00 17.02
C ASN A 5 19.24 24.04 18.09
N GLU A 6 17.95 24.11 18.43
CA GLU A 6 17.31 23.17 19.35
C GLU A 6 17.59 21.76 18.83
N ASN A 7 18.20 20.91 19.66
CA ASN A 7 18.42 19.51 19.32
C ASN A 7 17.07 18.77 19.36
N LEU A 8 16.28 18.96 18.30
CA LEU A 8 14.96 18.36 18.13
C LEU A 8 15.06 16.83 18.15
N LEU A 9 16.10 16.27 17.50
CA LEU A 9 16.35 14.84 17.50
C LEU A 9 16.54 14.29 18.92
N GLY A 10 17.46 14.87 19.70
CA GLY A 10 17.72 14.38 21.06
C GLY A 10 16.55 14.61 22.02
N THR A 11 15.78 15.68 21.80
CA THR A 11 14.54 15.93 22.55
C THR A 11 13.50 14.86 22.25
N TYR A 12 13.30 14.54 20.98
CA TYR A 12 12.39 13.48 20.53
C TYR A 12 12.81 12.10 21.05
N LEU A 13 14.09 11.74 20.95
CA LEU A 13 14.64 10.49 21.47
C LEU A 13 14.41 10.35 22.98
N ARG A 14 14.66 11.43 23.74
CA ARG A 14 14.42 11.46 25.19
C ARG A 14 12.93 11.23 25.49
N ASP A 15 12.03 11.92 24.79
CA ASP A 15 10.57 11.75 24.96
C ASP A 15 10.11 10.32 24.69
N ARG A 16 10.48 9.72 23.54
CA ARG A 16 10.12 8.33 23.21
C ARG A 16 10.66 7.34 24.23
N ARG A 17 11.93 7.50 24.63
CA ARG A 17 12.58 6.64 25.62
C ARG A 17 11.86 6.65 26.98
N MET A 18 11.36 7.81 27.42
CA MET A 18 10.70 7.95 28.72
C MET A 18 9.29 7.33 28.78
N LYS A 19 8.66 7.06 27.63
CA LYS A 19 7.31 6.48 27.53
C LYS A 19 7.27 4.95 27.52
N LEU A 20 8.41 4.30 27.33
CA LEU A 20 8.49 2.85 27.27
C LEU A 20 8.51 2.23 28.67
N ASP A 21 7.82 1.11 28.84
CA ASP A 21 7.90 0.30 30.05
C ASP A 21 9.18 -0.57 30.02
N PRO A 22 10.13 -0.35 30.94
CA PRO A 22 11.34 -1.15 31.00
C PRO A 22 11.09 -2.62 31.34
N VAL A 23 10.08 -2.91 32.16
CA VAL A 23 9.80 -4.28 32.64
C VAL A 23 9.26 -5.13 31.50
N ALA A 24 8.32 -4.60 30.71
CA ALA A 24 7.83 -5.23 29.48
C ALA A 24 8.95 -5.53 28.47
N LEU A 25 10.06 -4.79 28.53
CA LEU A 25 11.22 -4.95 27.65
C LEU A 25 12.36 -5.80 28.27
N GLY A 26 12.10 -6.46 29.40
CA GLY A 26 13.02 -7.39 30.05
C GLY A 26 14.05 -6.73 30.99
N PHE A 27 13.89 -5.46 31.34
CA PHE A 27 14.79 -4.78 32.27
C PHE A 27 14.28 -4.82 33.72
N PRO A 28 15.18 -4.79 34.73
CA PRO A 28 14.78 -4.87 36.12
C PRO A 28 13.91 -3.69 36.57
N ALA A 29 12.85 -4.00 37.33
CA ALA A 29 11.91 -3.05 37.93
C ALA A 29 12.46 -2.28 39.15
N GLY A 30 13.74 -2.45 39.49
CA GLY A 30 14.35 -1.89 40.71
C GLY A 30 14.26 -0.35 40.81
N ARG A 31 14.79 0.23 41.90
CA ARG A 31 14.70 1.69 42.15
C ARG A 31 15.31 2.50 41.00
N ARG A 32 14.44 3.10 40.18
CA ARG A 32 14.78 3.88 38.98
C ARG A 32 14.54 5.36 39.20
N ARG A 33 15.45 6.20 38.72
CA ARG A 33 15.26 7.67 38.67
C ARG A 33 14.53 8.13 37.39
N THR A 34 14.61 7.32 36.33
CA THR A 34 13.95 7.57 35.05
C THR A 34 12.74 6.65 34.92
N PRO A 35 11.54 7.16 34.59
CA PRO A 35 10.34 6.33 34.46
C PRO A 35 10.46 5.29 33.33
N GLY A 36 10.99 5.69 32.17
CA GLY A 36 11.21 4.78 31.04
C GLY A 36 12.61 4.17 30.98
N LEU A 37 13.03 3.79 29.77
CA LEU A 37 14.35 3.19 29.54
C LEU A 37 15.49 4.16 29.88
N ARG A 38 16.63 3.67 30.35
CA ARG A 38 17.88 4.45 30.49
C ARG A 38 18.57 4.57 29.13
N ARG A 39 19.48 5.55 29.00
CA ARG A 39 20.30 5.72 27.78
C ARG A 39 21.06 4.44 27.41
N GLU A 40 21.59 3.79 28.43
CA GLU A 40 22.39 2.57 28.34
C GLU A 40 21.53 1.38 27.90
N GLU A 41 20.27 1.32 28.37
CA GLU A 41 19.30 0.29 27.99
C GLU A 41 18.86 0.44 26.53
N VAL A 42 18.66 1.67 26.05
CA VAL A 42 18.41 1.92 24.62
C VAL A 42 19.63 1.58 23.77
N ALA A 43 20.82 2.01 24.20
CA ALA A 43 22.06 1.71 23.50
C ALA A 43 22.32 0.19 23.39
N GLN A 44 22.03 -0.55 24.47
CA GLN A 44 22.07 -2.02 24.47
C GLN A 44 21.10 -2.62 23.46
N ARG A 45 19.83 -2.19 23.46
CA ARG A 45 18.81 -2.69 22.50
C ARG A 45 19.13 -2.34 21.05
N ALA A 46 19.71 -1.16 20.81
CA ALA A 46 20.10 -0.70 19.49
C ALA A 46 21.49 -1.24 19.05
N ASN A 47 22.19 -1.98 19.92
CA ASN A 47 23.55 -2.45 19.69
C ASN A 47 24.49 -1.30 19.24
N ILE A 48 24.51 -0.21 20.02
CA ILE A 48 25.37 0.97 19.83
C ILE A 48 26.07 1.35 21.12
N SER A 49 27.07 2.23 21.03
CA SER A 49 27.78 2.75 22.20
C SER A 49 26.85 3.59 23.10
N PRO A 50 26.79 3.31 24.42
CA PRO A 50 26.04 4.13 25.39
C PRO A 50 26.51 5.60 25.42
N THR A 51 27.82 5.81 25.29
CA THR A 51 28.43 7.15 25.23
C THR A 51 27.94 7.89 23.99
N TRP A 52 27.91 7.21 22.84
CA TRP A 52 27.48 7.82 21.59
C TRP A 52 25.98 8.16 21.60
N TYR A 53 25.12 7.26 22.11
CA TYR A 53 23.68 7.57 22.27
C TYR A 53 23.46 8.76 23.22
N THR A 54 24.29 8.87 24.27
CA THR A 54 24.25 10.03 25.18
C THR A 54 24.60 11.33 24.46
N TRP A 55 25.62 11.33 23.60
CA TRP A 55 25.97 12.48 22.79
C TRP A 55 24.87 12.85 21.81
N LEU A 56 24.25 11.87 21.15
CA LEU A 56 23.13 12.08 20.25
C LEU A 56 21.95 12.79 20.95
N GLU A 57 21.55 12.33 22.13
CA GLU A 57 20.52 13.00 22.95
C GLU A 57 20.90 14.41 23.41
N GLN A 58 22.19 14.72 23.48
CA GLN A 58 22.74 16.03 23.88
C GLN A 58 23.03 16.95 22.69
N GLY A 59 22.89 16.47 21.45
CA GLY A 59 23.14 17.25 20.24
C GLY A 59 24.62 17.36 19.91
N ARG A 60 25.39 16.35 20.35
CA ARG A 60 26.83 16.23 20.16
C ARG A 60 27.11 14.97 19.32
N GLY A 61 28.26 14.92 18.65
CA GLY A 61 28.74 13.67 18.04
C GLY A 61 28.37 13.43 16.57
N GLY A 62 28.02 14.48 15.82
CA GLY A 62 27.78 14.41 14.37
C GLY A 62 26.43 13.81 13.98
N ALA A 63 26.15 13.74 12.67
CA ALA A 63 24.91 13.19 12.15
C ALA A 63 24.89 11.65 12.27
N PRO A 64 23.81 11.04 12.76
CA PRO A 64 23.66 9.58 12.82
C PRO A 64 23.56 8.99 11.41
N SER A 65 23.99 7.75 11.20
CA SER A 65 23.72 7.05 9.94
C SER A 65 22.28 6.51 9.90
N ALA A 66 21.77 6.23 8.69
CA ALA A 66 20.44 5.64 8.52
C ALA A 66 20.31 4.29 9.23
N ASP A 67 21.35 3.46 9.17
CA ASP A 67 21.40 2.17 9.86
C ASP A 67 21.30 2.31 11.39
N VAL A 68 21.97 3.32 11.95
CA VAL A 68 21.88 3.61 13.39
C VAL A 68 20.49 4.12 13.77
N LEU A 69 19.87 4.99 12.97
CA LEU A 69 18.49 5.43 13.21
C LEU A 69 17.48 4.27 13.11
N ASP A 70 17.69 3.34 12.19
CA ASP A 70 16.86 2.13 12.08
C ASP A 70 16.98 1.25 13.33
N ARG A 71 18.20 1.04 13.83
CA ARG A 71 18.42 0.30 15.08
C ARG A 71 17.82 0.99 16.29
N ILE A 72 17.92 2.31 16.38
CA ILE A 72 17.29 3.11 17.45
C ILE A 72 15.76 3.04 17.35
N SER A 73 15.20 3.14 16.14
CA SER A 73 13.77 3.01 15.90
C SER A 73 13.22 1.68 16.41
N GLN A 74 13.90 0.57 16.09
CA GLN A 74 13.54 -0.76 16.59
C GLN A 74 13.72 -0.89 18.10
N ALA A 75 14.83 -0.37 18.65
CA ALA A 75 15.10 -0.39 20.08
C ALA A 75 14.01 0.33 20.89
N LEU A 76 13.48 1.43 20.34
CA LEU A 76 12.42 2.23 20.93
C LEU A 76 11.00 1.78 20.53
N MET A 77 10.87 0.72 19.74
CA MET A 77 9.58 0.21 19.23
C MET A 77 8.72 1.30 18.58
N LEU A 78 9.35 2.17 17.80
CA LEU A 78 8.64 3.24 17.10
C LEU A 78 7.70 2.66 16.04
N THR A 79 6.51 3.25 15.95
CA THR A 79 5.60 3.06 14.81
C THR A 79 6.24 3.60 13.52
N ASP A 80 5.69 3.24 12.36
CA ASP A 80 6.26 3.69 11.08
C ASP A 80 6.23 5.23 10.93
N VAL A 81 5.21 5.89 11.46
CA VAL A 81 5.11 7.37 11.50
C VAL A 81 6.16 7.99 12.42
N GLU A 82 6.39 7.39 13.59
CA GLU A 82 7.42 7.84 14.52
C GLU A 82 8.84 7.60 13.98
N ARG A 83 9.06 6.49 13.29
CA ARG A 83 10.29 6.20 12.56
C ARG A 83 10.53 7.22 11.46
N GLU A 84 9.50 7.56 10.69
CA GLU A 84 9.61 8.61 9.67
C GLU A 84 10.00 9.96 10.28
N HIS A 85 9.33 10.36 11.37
CA HIS A 85 9.67 11.58 12.09
C HIS A 85 11.11 11.57 12.62
N LEU A 86 11.57 10.45 13.19
CA LEU A 86 12.96 10.28 13.64
C LEU A 86 13.96 10.53 12.50
N PHE A 87 13.69 9.99 11.32
CA PHE A 87 14.54 10.11 10.14
C PHE A 87 14.54 11.54 9.56
N LEU A 88 13.38 12.20 9.54
CA LEU A 88 13.29 13.61 9.16
C LEU A 88 14.11 14.50 10.11
N LEU A 89 14.03 14.27 11.43
CA LEU A 89 14.82 15.01 12.41
C LEU A 89 16.32 14.72 12.33
N GLY A 90 16.72 13.47 12.05
CA GLY A 90 18.13 13.05 12.10
C GLY A 90 18.90 13.15 10.79
N LEU A 91 18.22 13.03 9.65
CA LEU A 91 18.83 12.98 8.32
C LEU A 91 18.19 13.94 7.31
N GLY A 92 17.09 14.62 7.65
CA GLY A 92 16.36 15.51 6.73
C GLY A 92 15.67 14.77 5.58
N ARG A 93 15.53 13.45 5.66
CA ARG A 93 14.88 12.62 4.64
C ARG A 93 14.17 11.43 5.28
N PRO A 94 13.07 10.92 4.69
CA PRO A 94 12.38 9.74 5.20
C PRO A 94 13.28 8.50 5.14
N PRO A 95 12.96 7.47 5.93
CA PRO A 95 13.69 6.21 5.88
C PRO A 95 13.44 5.48 4.55
N VAL A 96 14.32 4.53 4.23
CA VAL A 96 14.05 3.58 3.15
C VAL A 96 12.77 2.81 3.50
N ALA A 97 11.84 2.77 2.55
CA ALA A 97 10.61 2.01 2.64
C ALA A 97 10.92 0.51 2.75
N ARG A 98 10.19 -0.19 3.61
CA ARG A 98 10.23 -1.64 3.69
C ARG A 98 8.81 -2.12 3.48
N TYR A 99 8.61 -2.93 2.45
CA TYR A 99 7.29 -3.45 2.17
C TYR A 99 6.86 -4.38 3.31
N ARG A 100 5.62 -4.20 3.76
CA ARG A 100 4.95 -5.09 4.70
C ARG A 100 3.58 -5.39 4.13
N GLU A 101 3.35 -6.64 3.78
CA GLU A 101 2.03 -7.09 3.39
C GLU A 101 1.11 -7.00 4.61
N THR A 102 0.01 -6.27 4.46
CA THR A 102 -0.94 -6.02 5.55
C THR A 102 -2.32 -6.52 5.14
N ASP A 103 -3.06 -7.09 6.09
CA ASP A 103 -4.35 -7.70 5.82
C ASP A 103 -5.42 -6.66 5.44
N GLY A 104 -5.80 -6.68 4.16
CA GLY A 104 -7.01 -6.06 3.65
C GLY A 104 -7.12 -4.53 3.77
N VAL A 105 -8.34 -4.05 3.58
CA VAL A 105 -8.72 -2.64 3.67
C VAL A 105 -9.66 -2.41 4.85
N THR A 106 -9.63 -1.21 5.42
CA THR A 106 -10.59 -0.85 6.48
C THR A 106 -11.99 -0.64 5.89
N PRO A 107 -13.07 -0.86 6.67
CA PRO A 107 -14.43 -0.55 6.22
C PRO A 107 -14.63 0.93 5.84
N ARG A 108 -13.86 1.83 6.46
CA ARG A 108 -13.86 3.26 6.11
C ARG A 108 -13.34 3.47 4.69
N LEU A 109 -12.26 2.79 4.30
CA LEU A 109 -11.68 2.90 2.96
C LEU A 109 -12.60 2.28 1.90
N GLN A 110 -13.26 1.15 2.20
CA GLN A 110 -14.25 0.57 1.30
C GLN A 110 -15.40 1.55 1.00
N ARG A 111 -15.94 2.24 2.02
CA ARG A 111 -17.00 3.25 1.80
C ARG A 111 -16.57 4.40 0.89
N VAL A 112 -15.27 4.75 0.88
CA VAL A 112 -14.75 5.74 -0.07
C VAL A 112 -14.79 5.21 -1.50
N LEU A 113 -14.42 3.95 -1.73
CA LEU A 113 -14.54 3.31 -3.04
C LEU A 113 -15.99 3.28 -3.52
N ASP A 114 -16.92 2.88 -2.64
CA ASP A 114 -18.33 2.79 -2.97
C ASP A 114 -18.94 4.15 -3.34
N ALA A 115 -18.48 5.22 -2.69
CA ALA A 115 -18.89 6.59 -3.00
C ALA A 115 -18.38 7.12 -4.35
N LEU A 116 -17.44 6.43 -4.99
CA LEU A 116 -16.92 6.79 -6.32
C LEU A 116 -17.75 6.20 -7.46
N ASP A 117 -18.73 5.32 -7.20
CA ASP A 117 -19.62 4.84 -8.25
C ASP A 117 -20.30 6.04 -8.98
N PRO A 118 -20.41 6.02 -10.32
CA PRO A 118 -20.13 4.90 -11.22
C PRO A 118 -18.69 4.87 -11.79
N SER A 119 -17.74 5.63 -11.23
CA SER A 119 -16.33 5.57 -11.65
C SER A 119 -15.66 4.32 -11.08
N PRO A 120 -15.08 3.42 -11.92
CA PRO A 120 -14.36 2.27 -11.42
C PRO A 120 -13.21 2.65 -10.49
N ALA A 121 -13.20 2.08 -9.29
CA ALA A 121 -12.17 2.31 -8.31
C ALA A 121 -11.74 1.02 -7.61
N LEU A 122 -10.44 0.89 -7.35
CA LEU A 122 -9.87 -0.24 -6.61
C LEU A 122 -8.71 0.20 -5.70
N ILE A 123 -8.45 -0.61 -4.69
CA ILE A 123 -7.24 -0.55 -3.86
C ILE A 123 -6.36 -1.73 -4.21
N ARG A 124 -5.07 -1.45 -4.42
CA ARG A 124 -4.06 -2.47 -4.65
C ARG A 124 -2.81 -2.24 -3.81
N THR A 125 -2.08 -3.33 -3.56
CA THR A 125 -0.77 -3.29 -2.92
C THR A 125 0.31 -2.73 -3.86
N ALA A 126 1.51 -2.47 -3.33
CA ALA A 126 2.69 -2.16 -4.13
C ALA A 126 3.09 -3.29 -5.10
N THR A 127 2.74 -4.54 -4.77
CA THR A 127 2.87 -5.71 -5.66
C THR A 127 1.68 -5.87 -6.62
N TRP A 128 0.77 -4.88 -6.65
CA TRP A 128 -0.42 -4.80 -7.50
C TRP A 128 -1.44 -5.93 -7.30
N ASN A 129 -1.45 -6.55 -6.10
CA ASN A 129 -2.55 -7.39 -5.64
C ASN A 129 -3.75 -6.49 -5.31
N VAL A 130 -4.93 -6.82 -5.84
CA VAL A 130 -6.17 -6.08 -5.62
C VAL A 130 -6.80 -6.54 -4.32
N LEU A 131 -6.95 -5.63 -3.36
CA LEU A 131 -7.51 -5.92 -2.03
C LEU A 131 -8.99 -5.53 -1.90
N ALA A 132 -9.41 -4.49 -2.62
CA ALA A 132 -10.76 -3.96 -2.55
C ALA A 132 -11.13 -3.22 -3.84
N TRP A 133 -12.42 -3.14 -4.13
CA TRP A 133 -12.95 -2.51 -5.34
C TRP A 133 -14.41 -2.11 -5.14
N ASN A 134 -14.91 -1.18 -5.96
CA ASN A 134 -16.33 -0.84 -6.00
C ASN A 134 -17.10 -1.62 -7.07
N ARG A 135 -18.42 -1.40 -7.16
CA ARG A 135 -19.28 -2.09 -8.13
C ARG A 135 -18.91 -1.71 -9.56
N ALA A 136 -18.59 -0.45 -9.81
CA ALA A 136 -18.13 -0.01 -11.12
C ALA A 136 -16.87 -0.77 -11.59
N ALA A 137 -15.91 -1.04 -10.70
CA ALA A 137 -14.74 -1.84 -11.01
C ALA A 137 -15.07 -3.30 -11.35
N THR A 138 -16.05 -3.90 -10.68
CA THR A 138 -16.55 -5.25 -11.03
C THR A 138 -17.06 -5.29 -12.47
N VAL A 139 -17.85 -4.28 -12.86
CA VAL A 139 -18.41 -4.15 -14.21
C VAL A 139 -17.32 -3.91 -15.25
N MET A 140 -16.38 -3.01 -14.97
CA MET A 140 -15.46 -2.48 -15.98
C MET A 140 -14.11 -3.18 -16.06
N LEU A 141 -13.59 -3.69 -14.94
CA LEU A 141 -12.22 -4.21 -14.80
C LEU A 141 -12.19 -5.72 -14.54
N GLY A 142 -13.30 -6.28 -14.07
CA GLY A 142 -13.48 -7.72 -13.86
C GLY A 142 -14.02 -8.05 -12.48
N ASP A 143 -14.66 -9.22 -12.35
CA ASP A 143 -15.18 -9.71 -11.09
C ASP A 143 -14.07 -10.34 -10.23
N TYR A 144 -13.34 -9.50 -9.51
CA TYR A 144 -12.32 -9.94 -8.56
C TYR A 144 -12.90 -10.80 -7.42
N GLY A 145 -14.20 -10.70 -7.12
CA GLY A 145 -14.87 -11.47 -6.09
C GLY A 145 -14.95 -12.95 -6.42
N SER A 146 -15.09 -13.27 -7.71
CA SER A 146 -15.08 -14.64 -8.23
C SER A 146 -13.70 -15.33 -8.17
N LEU A 147 -12.62 -14.57 -7.99
CA LEU A 147 -11.25 -15.08 -7.98
C LEU A 147 -10.75 -15.32 -6.55
N PRO A 148 -9.96 -16.38 -6.30
CA PRO A 148 -9.19 -16.53 -5.07
C PRO A 148 -8.25 -15.33 -4.84
N PRO A 149 -8.00 -14.89 -3.59
CA PRO A 149 -7.17 -13.71 -3.31
C PRO A 149 -5.81 -13.69 -4.00
N HIS A 150 -5.10 -14.81 -4.05
CA HIS A 150 -3.77 -14.91 -4.69
C HIS A 150 -3.80 -14.72 -6.22
N GLN A 151 -4.97 -14.82 -6.86
CA GLN A 151 -5.14 -14.62 -8.30
C GLN A 151 -5.54 -13.18 -8.65
N ARG A 152 -5.93 -12.37 -7.66
CA ARG A 152 -6.36 -10.97 -7.84
C ARG A 152 -5.15 -10.06 -8.03
N ASN A 153 -4.45 -10.18 -9.14
CA ASN A 153 -3.30 -9.35 -9.45
C ASN A 153 -3.44 -8.70 -10.82
N VAL A 154 -3.23 -7.38 -10.89
CA VAL A 154 -3.43 -6.60 -12.11
C VAL A 154 -2.53 -7.07 -13.26
N LEU A 155 -1.27 -7.44 -12.98
CA LEU A 155 -0.37 -7.96 -14.01
C LEU A 155 -0.81 -9.33 -14.50
N ARG A 156 -1.25 -10.23 -13.61
CA ARG A 156 -1.82 -11.52 -14.02
C ARG A 156 -3.01 -11.32 -14.95
N THR A 157 -3.91 -10.40 -14.62
CA THR A 157 -5.04 -10.06 -15.50
C THR A 157 -4.57 -9.58 -16.87
N ILE A 158 -3.63 -8.63 -16.94
CA ILE A 158 -3.19 -8.06 -18.22
C ILE A 158 -2.45 -9.06 -19.11
N PHE A 159 -1.63 -9.94 -18.52
CA PHE A 159 -0.74 -10.83 -19.29
C PHE A 159 -1.28 -12.26 -19.46
N LEU A 160 -2.15 -12.73 -18.58
CA LEU A 160 -2.62 -14.13 -18.58
C LEU A 160 -4.10 -14.30 -18.93
N ASP A 161 -4.92 -13.25 -18.84
CA ASP A 161 -6.34 -13.31 -19.24
C ASP A 161 -6.54 -12.83 -20.69
N PRO A 162 -6.91 -13.72 -21.63
CA PRO A 162 -7.18 -13.34 -23.01
C PRO A 162 -8.32 -12.32 -23.16
N ARG A 163 -9.28 -12.31 -22.23
CA ARG A 163 -10.40 -11.35 -22.24
C ARG A 163 -9.91 -9.95 -21.93
N ALA A 164 -9.05 -9.80 -20.91
CA ALA A 164 -8.43 -8.53 -20.56
C ALA A 164 -7.56 -7.97 -21.70
N ARG A 165 -6.93 -8.85 -22.49
CA ARG A 165 -6.20 -8.47 -23.71
C ARG A 165 -7.14 -7.96 -24.80
N ALA A 166 -8.23 -8.68 -25.09
CA ALA A 166 -9.14 -8.36 -26.19
C ALA A 166 -9.82 -6.99 -26.07
N VAL A 167 -10.07 -6.54 -24.83
CA VAL A 167 -10.73 -5.26 -24.56
C VAL A 167 -9.80 -4.04 -24.74
N GLN A 168 -8.48 -4.21 -24.84
CA GLN A 168 -7.54 -3.09 -25.05
C GLN A 168 -7.41 -2.75 -26.54
N TYR A 169 -7.41 -1.47 -26.89
CA TYR A 169 -7.14 -1.04 -28.27
C TYR A 169 -5.71 -1.33 -28.70
N ASP A 170 -4.76 -0.94 -27.87
CA ASP A 170 -3.33 -1.20 -28.01
C ASP A 170 -2.83 -1.88 -26.74
N TRP A 171 -2.94 -3.21 -26.72
CA TRP A 171 -2.51 -3.98 -25.55
C TRP A 171 -1.02 -3.86 -25.31
N GLU A 172 -0.18 -3.76 -26.34
CA GLU A 172 1.27 -3.71 -26.17
C GLU A 172 1.71 -2.41 -25.48
N SER A 173 1.17 -1.27 -25.90
CA SER A 173 1.42 0.01 -25.24
C SER A 173 0.99 -0.02 -23.77
N VAL A 174 -0.23 -0.53 -23.50
CA VAL A 174 -0.73 -0.70 -22.14
C VAL A 174 0.17 -1.62 -21.31
N ALA A 175 0.58 -2.77 -21.87
CA ALA A 175 1.43 -3.77 -21.22
C ALA A 175 2.80 -3.20 -20.83
N ARG A 176 3.44 -2.44 -21.72
CA ARG A 176 4.72 -1.77 -21.44
C ARG A 176 4.57 -0.70 -20.36
N HIS A 177 3.50 0.10 -20.43
CA HIS A 177 3.21 1.11 -19.42
C HIS A 177 3.04 0.50 -18.03
N VAL A 178 2.23 -0.55 -17.90
CA VAL A 178 1.97 -1.17 -16.59
C VAL A 178 3.21 -1.83 -16.01
N ILE A 179 4.10 -2.39 -16.83
CA ILE A 179 5.39 -2.92 -16.37
C ILE A 179 6.26 -1.78 -15.80
N GLY A 180 6.36 -0.65 -16.52
CA GLY A 180 7.12 0.51 -16.06
C GLY A 180 6.59 1.07 -14.74
N ALA A 181 5.27 1.27 -14.65
CA ALA A 181 4.62 1.76 -13.43
C ALA A 181 4.81 0.78 -12.25
N PHE A 182 4.62 -0.53 -12.49
CA PHE A 182 4.81 -1.56 -11.47
C PHE A 182 6.22 -1.56 -10.88
N ARG A 183 7.25 -1.40 -11.73
CA ARG A 183 8.64 -1.30 -11.27
C ARG A 183 8.86 -0.12 -10.34
N VAL A 184 8.36 1.06 -10.74
CA VAL A 184 8.49 2.28 -9.95
C VAL A 184 7.77 2.14 -8.61
N ASP A 185 6.55 1.60 -8.61
CA ASP A 185 5.76 1.38 -7.40
C ASP A 185 6.44 0.37 -6.46
N ALA A 186 6.89 -0.77 -6.97
CA ALA A 186 7.59 -1.80 -6.19
C ALA A 186 8.91 -1.28 -5.60
N ALA A 187 9.70 -0.55 -6.39
CA ALA A 187 10.94 0.06 -5.92
C ALA A 187 10.69 1.11 -4.84
N ARG A 188 9.67 1.97 -5.02
CA ARG A 188 9.30 3.01 -4.06
C ARG A 188 8.83 2.42 -2.72
N ALA A 189 8.11 1.31 -2.77
CA ALA A 189 7.65 0.60 -1.57
C ALA A 189 8.74 -0.28 -0.93
N GLY A 190 9.89 -0.46 -1.57
CA GLY A 190 10.93 -1.40 -1.12
C GLY A 190 10.49 -2.86 -1.23
N ALA A 191 9.65 -3.19 -2.21
CA ALA A 191 9.06 -4.51 -2.44
C ALA A 191 9.84 -5.35 -3.49
N ALA A 192 11.14 -5.07 -3.67
CA ALA A 192 11.92 -5.61 -4.78
C ALA A 192 12.05 -7.14 -4.74
N THR A 193 12.16 -7.72 -3.54
CA THR A 193 12.26 -9.18 -3.36
C THR A 193 10.88 -9.83 -3.42
N GLU A 194 9.85 -9.13 -2.94
CA GLU A 194 8.47 -9.61 -2.86
C GLU A 194 7.80 -9.73 -4.23
N VAL A 195 8.29 -8.99 -5.23
CA VAL A 195 7.80 -9.12 -6.62
C VAL A 195 8.46 -10.25 -7.40
N GLU A 196 9.59 -10.80 -6.95
CA GLU A 196 10.34 -11.84 -7.68
C GLU A 196 9.47 -13.07 -8.03
N PRO A 197 8.68 -13.66 -7.10
CA PRO A 197 7.86 -14.83 -7.43
C PRO A 197 6.82 -14.54 -8.52
N LEU A 198 6.23 -13.34 -8.51
CA LEU A 198 5.27 -12.91 -9.53
C LEU A 198 5.96 -12.72 -10.89
N VAL A 199 7.13 -12.09 -10.90
CA VAL A 199 7.93 -11.87 -12.10
C VAL A 199 8.34 -13.20 -12.73
N ASP A 200 8.77 -14.17 -11.93
CA ASP A 200 9.14 -15.51 -12.39
C ASP A 200 7.95 -16.27 -12.98
N GLU A 201 6.80 -16.22 -12.30
CA GLU A 201 5.56 -16.80 -12.79
C GLU A 201 5.16 -16.19 -14.13
N LEU A 202 5.05 -14.87 -14.22
CA LEU A 202 4.64 -14.17 -15.44
C LEU A 202 5.64 -14.35 -16.57
N SER A 203 6.93 -14.37 -16.28
CA SER A 203 7.98 -14.63 -17.27
C SER A 203 7.89 -16.05 -17.83
N ARG A 204 7.48 -17.03 -17.01
CA ARG A 204 7.27 -18.41 -17.45
C ARG A 204 6.01 -18.56 -18.31
N LEU A 205 4.92 -17.87 -17.95
CA LEU A 205 3.61 -18.04 -18.56
C LEU A 205 3.31 -17.10 -19.75
N SER A 206 4.01 -15.96 -19.87
CA SER A 206 3.87 -15.02 -20.99
C SER A 206 5.24 -14.68 -21.60
N PRO A 207 5.51 -15.14 -22.84
CA PRO A 207 6.69 -14.73 -23.60
C PRO A 207 6.79 -13.20 -23.77
N GLU A 208 5.65 -12.52 -23.95
CA GLU A 208 5.56 -11.08 -24.08
C GLU A 208 5.96 -10.37 -22.78
N PHE A 209 5.45 -10.84 -21.63
CA PHE A 209 5.89 -10.32 -20.33
C PHE A 209 7.39 -10.47 -20.17
N ARG A 210 7.94 -11.66 -20.45
CA ARG A 210 9.38 -11.93 -20.34
C ARG A 210 10.20 -10.97 -21.19
N ALA A 211 9.78 -10.72 -22.43
CA ALA A 211 10.46 -9.80 -23.34
C ALA A 211 10.41 -8.36 -22.79
N MET A 212 9.23 -7.85 -22.48
CA MET A 212 9.04 -6.48 -21.97
C MET A 212 9.69 -6.25 -20.60
N TRP A 213 9.73 -7.29 -19.75
CA TRP A 213 10.46 -7.25 -18.49
C TRP A 213 11.96 -7.14 -18.78
N ARG A 214 12.54 -7.94 -19.67
CA ARG A 214 13.99 -7.84 -19.98
C ARG A 214 14.41 -6.50 -20.57
N ASP A 215 13.56 -5.86 -21.36
CA ASP A 215 13.85 -4.55 -21.97
C ASP A 215 14.10 -3.43 -20.93
N ASN A 216 13.65 -3.63 -19.67
CA ASN A 216 13.79 -2.67 -18.56
C ASN A 216 13.37 -1.23 -18.88
N ASP A 217 12.45 -1.07 -19.83
CA ASP A 217 12.08 0.23 -20.36
C ASP A 217 11.07 0.92 -19.42
N VAL A 218 11.53 1.90 -18.66
CA VAL A 218 10.67 2.76 -17.83
C VAL A 218 10.37 4.01 -18.63
N ARG A 219 9.41 3.90 -19.56
CA ARG A 219 8.93 5.08 -20.31
C ARG A 219 7.90 5.84 -19.49
N GLU A 220 8.18 7.12 -19.27
CA GLU A 220 7.16 8.08 -18.88
C GLU A 220 6.28 8.34 -20.11
N ILE A 221 5.00 7.95 -20.07
CA ILE A 221 4.08 8.36 -21.13
C ILE A 221 3.67 9.80 -20.84
N HIS A 222 4.41 10.74 -21.44
CA HIS A 222 3.85 12.04 -21.75
C HIS A 222 2.72 11.84 -22.78
N GLY A 223 1.46 11.81 -22.37
CA GLY A 223 0.36 12.08 -23.31
C GLY A 223 -0.96 11.32 -23.15
N GLU A 224 -0.99 10.09 -22.64
CA GLU A 224 -2.27 9.38 -22.46
C GLU A 224 -2.79 9.53 -21.03
N ARG A 225 -3.34 10.71 -20.73
CA ARG A 225 -4.24 10.86 -19.58
C ARG A 225 -5.50 10.02 -19.73
N VAL A 226 -5.81 9.55 -20.93
CA VAL A 226 -7.08 8.89 -21.28
C VAL A 226 -6.85 7.45 -21.76
N LYS A 227 -7.26 6.47 -20.96
CA LYS A 227 -7.33 5.04 -21.30
C LYS A 227 -8.59 4.73 -22.10
N ARG A 228 -8.47 4.04 -23.23
CA ARG A 228 -9.62 3.59 -24.04
C ARG A 228 -9.83 2.08 -23.90
N ILE A 229 -11.07 1.66 -23.68
CA ILE A 229 -11.46 0.26 -23.50
C ILE A 229 -12.62 -0.07 -24.44
N ARG A 230 -12.59 -1.26 -25.06
CA ARG A 230 -13.71 -1.87 -25.77
C ARG A 230 -14.46 -2.80 -24.84
N HIS A 231 -15.44 -2.28 -24.11
CA HIS A 231 -16.25 -3.11 -23.23
C HIS A 231 -17.18 -4.01 -24.06
N PRO A 232 -17.27 -5.32 -23.79
CA PRO A 232 -18.01 -6.27 -24.63
C PRO A 232 -19.51 -5.95 -24.73
N VAL A 233 -20.08 -5.29 -23.71
CA VAL A 233 -21.51 -4.91 -23.67
C VAL A 233 -21.74 -3.42 -23.93
N LEU A 234 -20.84 -2.55 -23.46
CA LEU A 234 -21.04 -1.09 -23.47
C LEU A 234 -20.34 -0.40 -24.65
N GLY A 235 -19.57 -1.17 -25.42
CA GLY A 235 -18.78 -0.66 -26.53
C GLY A 235 -17.58 0.19 -26.07
N PRO A 236 -17.14 1.14 -26.91
CA PRO A 236 -16.03 2.03 -26.59
C PRO A 236 -16.33 2.92 -25.37
N LEU A 237 -15.37 2.96 -24.45
CA LEU A 237 -15.35 3.83 -23.28
C LEU A 237 -13.96 4.45 -23.13
N ALA A 238 -13.90 5.66 -22.59
CA ALA A 238 -12.67 6.38 -22.32
C ALA A 238 -12.61 6.79 -20.84
N PHE A 239 -11.41 6.74 -20.25
CA PHE A 239 -11.21 6.99 -18.82
C PHE A 239 -9.98 7.84 -18.57
N GLU A 240 -10.10 8.87 -17.75
CA GLU A 240 -8.98 9.48 -17.09
C GLU A 240 -8.57 8.66 -15.87
N TYR A 241 -7.30 8.27 -15.80
CA TYR A 241 -6.80 7.44 -14.70
C TYR A 241 -6.00 8.26 -13.70
N SER A 242 -6.24 8.03 -12.42
CA SER A 242 -5.49 8.64 -11.31
C SER A 242 -5.12 7.60 -10.25
N THR A 243 -3.92 7.75 -9.68
CA THR A 243 -3.44 6.94 -8.56
C THR A 243 -3.23 7.83 -7.34
N PHE A 244 -3.75 7.41 -6.18
CA PHE A 244 -3.64 8.12 -4.91
C PHE A 244 -2.95 7.24 -3.88
N SER A 245 -2.00 7.79 -3.15
CA SER A 245 -1.41 7.11 -1.99
C SER A 245 -2.40 7.09 -0.83
N VAL A 246 -2.42 5.99 -0.06
CA VAL A 246 -3.20 5.92 1.18
C VAL A 246 -2.31 6.32 2.35
N ASP A 247 -2.64 7.44 2.99
CA ASP A 247 -1.88 7.92 4.15
C ASP A 247 -1.87 6.88 5.29
N GLY A 248 -0.72 6.71 5.93
CA GLY A 248 -0.48 5.66 6.93
C GLY A 248 -0.46 4.21 6.41
N ARG A 249 -0.68 3.99 5.11
CA ARG A 249 -0.63 2.67 4.43
C ARG A 249 0.15 2.81 3.13
N THR A 250 1.46 3.02 3.25
CA THR A 250 2.38 3.20 2.12
C THR A 250 2.49 1.97 1.21
N ASP A 251 2.01 0.82 1.69
CA ASP A 251 1.84 -0.41 0.94
C ASP A 251 0.65 -0.37 -0.03
N LEU A 252 -0.28 0.59 0.12
CA LEU A 252 -1.52 0.68 -0.64
C LEU A 252 -1.59 1.89 -1.58
N SER A 253 -2.22 1.68 -2.72
CA SER A 253 -2.62 2.74 -3.65
C SER A 253 -4.08 2.58 -4.06
N MET A 254 -4.78 3.69 -4.20
CA MET A 254 -6.11 3.77 -4.79
C MET A 254 -6.02 4.18 -6.25
N CYS A 255 -6.63 3.37 -7.10
CA CYS A 255 -6.72 3.58 -8.54
C CYS A 255 -8.15 4.00 -8.87
N VAL A 256 -8.32 5.15 -9.53
CA VAL A 256 -9.63 5.64 -9.97
C VAL A 256 -9.60 5.85 -11.48
N TYR A 257 -10.59 5.30 -12.17
CA TYR A 257 -10.81 5.47 -13.60
C TYR A 257 -12.05 6.36 -13.78
N ASN A 258 -11.83 7.67 -13.92
CA ASN A 258 -12.90 8.64 -14.13
C ASN A 258 -13.37 8.58 -15.60
N PRO A 259 -14.65 8.27 -15.90
CA PRO A 259 -15.11 8.26 -17.28
C PRO A 259 -14.93 9.63 -17.95
N ALA A 260 -14.37 9.67 -19.15
CA ALA A 260 -13.98 10.91 -19.83
C ALA A 260 -15.18 11.74 -20.29
N THR A 261 -16.36 11.14 -20.39
CA THR A 261 -17.58 11.82 -20.83
C THR A 261 -18.78 11.45 -19.97
N ARG A 262 -19.77 12.35 -19.92
CA ARG A 262 -21.05 12.08 -19.24
C ARG A 262 -21.80 10.87 -19.82
N ALA A 263 -21.71 10.66 -21.13
CA ALA A 263 -22.31 9.49 -21.77
C ALA A 263 -21.67 8.17 -21.27
N ASP A 264 -20.37 8.17 -21.01
CA ASP A 264 -19.68 7.01 -20.45
C ASP A 264 -20.08 6.77 -19.00
N VAL A 265 -20.25 7.83 -18.20
CA VAL A 265 -20.82 7.76 -16.83
C VAL A 265 -22.21 7.08 -16.86
N GLU A 266 -23.11 7.54 -17.72
CA GLU A 266 -24.49 7.04 -17.82
C GLU A 266 -24.55 5.57 -18.26
N LYS A 267 -23.70 5.16 -19.21
CA LYS A 267 -23.56 3.74 -19.62
C LYS A 267 -23.15 2.84 -18.47
N ILE A 268 -22.15 3.27 -17.68
CA ILE A 268 -21.62 2.47 -16.57
C ILE A 268 -22.65 2.39 -15.44
N ALA A 269 -23.30 3.50 -15.09
CA ALA A 269 -24.36 3.53 -14.09
C ALA A 269 -25.51 2.56 -14.45
N SER A 270 -25.97 2.60 -15.70
CA SER A 270 -27.03 1.70 -16.19
C SER A 270 -26.62 0.22 -16.09
N GLN A 271 -25.34 -0.09 -16.35
CA GLN A 271 -24.83 -1.45 -16.23
C GLN A 271 -24.69 -1.92 -14.78
N ILE A 272 -24.29 -1.03 -13.87
CA ILE A 272 -24.22 -1.31 -12.43
C ILE A 272 -25.61 -1.66 -11.86
N GLU A 273 -26.65 -0.96 -12.32
CA GLU A 273 -28.04 -1.26 -11.95
C GLU A 273 -28.51 -2.59 -12.54
N SER A 274 -28.20 -2.87 -13.80
CA SER A 274 -28.63 -4.11 -14.48
C SER A 274 -28.01 -5.37 -13.85
N VAL A 275 -26.78 -5.27 -13.33
CA VAL A 275 -26.12 -6.37 -12.61
C VAL A 275 -26.75 -6.60 -11.25
N VAL A 276 -27.13 -5.55 -10.51
CA VAL A 276 -27.78 -5.71 -9.20
C VAL A 276 -29.16 -6.33 -9.29
N HIS A 277 -29.92 -6.04 -10.35
CA HIS A 277 -31.23 -6.66 -10.57
C HIS A 277 -31.14 -8.13 -11.02
N ARG A 278 -29.94 -8.65 -11.34
CA ARG A 278 -29.72 -10.06 -11.72
C ARG A 278 -29.20 -10.94 -10.59
N SER A 279 -28.76 -10.37 -9.47
CA SER A 279 -28.38 -11.14 -8.29
C SER A 279 -29.62 -11.42 -7.43
N PRO A 280 -29.97 -12.69 -7.13
CA PRO A 280 -31.07 -12.97 -6.21
C PRO A 280 -30.71 -12.44 -4.80
N PRO A 281 -31.70 -12.05 -3.98
CA PRO A 281 -31.43 -11.65 -2.60
C PRO A 281 -30.75 -12.82 -1.87
N VAL A 282 -29.63 -12.52 -1.21
CA VAL A 282 -29.00 -13.46 -0.28
C VAL A 282 -29.96 -13.60 0.89
N ASP A 283 -30.70 -14.72 0.92
CA ASP A 283 -31.64 -15.02 1.99
C ASP A 283 -30.88 -15.03 3.33
N GLY A 284 -31.27 -14.12 4.21
CA GLY A 284 -30.74 -14.05 5.56
C GLY A 284 -31.05 -15.35 6.28
N GLY A 285 -30.00 -16.08 6.64
CA GLY A 285 -30.12 -17.34 7.37
C GLY A 285 -31.05 -17.18 8.56
N ALA A 286 -32.19 -17.87 8.50
CA ALA A 286 -33.09 -18.02 9.62
C ALA A 286 -32.32 -18.71 10.76
N VAL A 287 -32.05 -17.95 11.81
CA VAL A 287 -31.57 -18.48 13.09
C VAL A 287 -32.75 -19.23 13.70
N ALA A 288 -32.74 -20.55 13.56
CA ALA A 288 -33.64 -21.43 14.30
C ALA A 288 -33.23 -21.41 15.78
N ASN A 289 -33.76 -20.47 16.55
CA ASN A 289 -33.82 -20.58 18.00
C ASN A 289 -34.92 -21.59 18.34
N VAL A 290 -34.51 -22.80 18.72
CA VAL A 290 -35.37 -23.73 19.45
C VAL A 290 -34.88 -23.73 20.89
N ASP A 291 -35.33 -22.72 21.64
CA ASP A 291 -35.44 -22.80 23.09
C ASP A 291 -36.90 -23.10 23.42
N GLY A 292 -37.14 -24.25 24.05
CA GLY A 292 -38.48 -24.74 24.38
C GLY A 292 -38.44 -25.75 25.50
N ASN A 293 -38.05 -25.31 26.68
CA ASN A 293 -38.28 -26.01 27.95
C ASN A 293 -39.78 -25.91 28.31
N GLY A 294 -40.44 -27.03 28.61
CA GLY A 294 -41.85 -27.00 29.03
C GLY A 294 -42.54 -28.35 29.27
N ARG A 295 -42.32 -28.90 30.47
CA ARG A 295 -43.02 -29.98 31.19
C ARG A 295 -42.59 -31.42 30.94
#